data_AF-A0A2J6T2Z9-F1
#
_entry.id   AF-A0A2J6T2Z9-F1
#
_cell.length_a   1.000
_cell.length_b   1.000
_cell.length_c   1.000
_cell.angle_alpha   90.00
_cell.angle_beta   90.00
_cell.angle_gamma   90.00
#
_symmetry.space_group_name_H-M   'P 1'
#
loop_
_entity.id
_entity.type
_entity.pdbx_description
1 polymer ?
#
loop_
_entity_poly.entity_id
_entity_poly.type
_entity_poly.pdbx_seq_one_letter_code
_entity_poly.pdbx_strand_id
1 'polypeptide(L)'
;VELSQGLPPNRLKIRLDRYQPKDTDRQYYNWFNGGVEQKYHTPAYGIENLNVALQGIEGFMRDNSETYVEAYLKDATEITRKTFRTAQQNKVGVRSHRHLPLVEEALKLWVGCRFIEEPWSIIGSETLDQSTDPNPASPYHTKIPIPPIVDLQIDLIVINEILQPKLKRILNMLKAMLESSDPWNNWFEIYLAYFILLHNVELTMAHDAWFVKRNNLKRKYSNKNLVDTIMGGATTLLTCFHYAHQGYAPFSQPELEA
;
A
#
# COMPACT_ATOMS: atom_id res chain seq x y z
N VAL A 1 2.11 -2.31 22.12
CA VAL A 1 2.91 -1.20 21.56
C VAL A 1 2.03 -0.26 20.74
N GLU A 2 2.45 0.99 20.59
CA GLU A 2 1.85 1.96 19.67
C GLU A 2 2.82 2.22 18.52
N LEU A 3 2.34 2.05 17.28
CA LEU A 3 3.14 2.06 16.07
C LEU A 3 2.78 3.24 15.18
N SER A 4 3.77 3.75 14.45
CA SER A 4 3.60 4.79 13.44
C SER A 4 4.55 4.61 12.26
N GLN A 5 4.08 5.00 11.08
CA GLN A 5 4.87 5.15 9.85
C GLN A 5 5.30 6.61 9.62
N GLY A 6 4.98 7.52 10.54
CA GLY A 6 5.18 8.97 10.41
C GLY A 6 4.01 9.69 9.73
N LEU A 7 3.28 9.01 8.85
CA LEU A 7 2.01 9.46 8.26
C LEU A 7 1.11 8.22 8.10
N PRO A 8 -0.16 8.23 8.52
CA PRO A 8 -0.95 9.30 9.19
C PRO A 8 -0.48 9.62 10.63
N PRO A 9 -0.97 10.71 11.27
CA PRO A 9 -0.61 11.04 12.66
C PRO A 9 -1.17 10.05 13.69
N ASN A 10 -2.18 9.27 13.31
CA ASN A 10 -2.80 8.28 14.18
C ASN A 10 -1.85 7.10 14.43
N ARG A 11 -2.07 6.40 15.55
CA ARG A 11 -1.21 5.31 16.01
C ARG A 11 -1.92 3.97 15.87
N LEU A 12 -1.24 3.00 15.29
CA LEU A 12 -1.72 1.63 15.24
C LEU A 12 -1.38 0.94 16.57
N LYS A 13 -2.37 0.36 17.23
CA LYS A 13 -2.20 -0.35 18.50
C LYS A 13 -2.16 -1.85 18.23
N ILE A 14 -1.04 -2.48 18.56
CA ILE A 14 -0.87 -3.94 18.44
C ILE A 14 -0.36 -4.48 19.77
N ARG A 15 -0.90 -5.63 20.17
CA ARG A 15 -0.39 -6.40 21.31
C ARG A 15 0.61 -7.44 20.83
N LEU A 16 1.72 -7.50 21.54
CA LEU A 16 2.83 -8.39 21.24
C LEU A 16 3.11 -9.25 22.46
N ASP A 17 3.58 -10.47 22.22
CA ASP A 17 4.03 -11.39 23.27
C ASP A 17 5.40 -11.96 22.90
N ARG A 18 6.14 -12.41 23.92
CA ARG A 18 7.42 -13.08 23.71
C ARG A 18 7.19 -14.43 23.07
N TYR A 19 8.09 -14.81 22.17
CA TYR A 19 8.11 -16.14 21.59
C TYR A 19 9.53 -16.72 21.68
N GLN A 20 9.62 -18.04 21.51
CA GLN A 20 10.91 -18.71 21.42
C GLN A 20 11.38 -18.66 19.96
N PRO A 21 12.42 -17.87 19.62
CA PRO A 21 12.89 -17.77 18.25
C PRO A 21 13.54 -19.08 17.80
N LYS A 22 13.31 -19.45 16.54
CA LYS A 22 14.01 -20.55 15.85
C LYS A 22 15.29 -20.01 15.19
N ASP A 23 16.22 -20.91 14.89
CA ASP A 23 17.48 -20.55 14.21
C ASP A 23 17.27 -19.88 12.84
N THR A 24 16.12 -20.10 12.22
CA THR A 24 15.71 -19.48 10.95
C THR A 24 15.19 -18.05 11.10
N ASP A 25 14.86 -17.62 12.31
CA ASP A 25 14.15 -16.37 12.53
C ASP A 25 15.11 -15.18 12.60
N ARG A 26 14.90 -14.20 11.73
CA ARG A 26 15.73 -13.00 11.68
C ARG A 26 15.38 -12.04 12.83
N GLN A 27 16.27 -11.90 13.80
CA GLN A 27 16.13 -10.98 14.96
C GLN A 27 16.90 -9.65 14.80
N TYR A 28 17.14 -9.22 13.57
CA TYR A 28 17.90 -7.99 13.33
C TYR A 28 17.55 -7.34 11.99
N TYR A 29 17.69 -6.02 11.95
CA TYR A 29 17.73 -5.26 10.69
C TYR A 29 19.17 -5.01 10.27
N ASN A 30 19.40 -5.11 8.96
CA ASN A 30 20.65 -4.69 8.35
C ASN A 30 20.61 -3.21 7.99
N TRP A 31 21.73 -2.55 8.18
CA TRP A 31 21.97 -1.22 7.63
C TRP A 31 23.46 -1.08 7.28
N PHE A 32 23.84 -0.03 6.57
CA PHE A 32 25.22 0.14 6.09
C PHE A 32 25.81 1.46 6.55
N ASN A 33 27.02 1.43 7.11
CA ASN A 33 27.81 2.60 7.45
C ASN A 33 29.11 2.60 6.63
N GLY A 34 29.28 3.54 5.71
CA GLY A 34 30.47 3.59 4.85
C GLY A 34 30.71 2.30 4.04
N GLY A 35 29.64 1.59 3.65
CA GLY A 35 29.71 0.32 2.94
C GLY A 35 29.90 -0.92 3.82
N VAL A 36 30.09 -0.75 5.13
CA VAL A 36 30.18 -1.86 6.10
C VAL A 36 28.79 -2.18 6.63
N GLU A 37 28.41 -3.45 6.55
CA GLU A 37 27.14 -3.95 7.09
C GLU A 37 27.15 -3.87 8.63
N GLN A 38 26.07 -3.33 9.17
CA GLN A 38 25.79 -3.17 10.59
C GLN A 38 24.46 -3.84 10.91
N LYS A 39 24.27 -4.25 12.16
CA LYS A 39 23.05 -4.94 12.62
C LYS A 39 22.42 -4.20 13.78
N TYR A 40 21.13 -3.93 13.66
CA TYR A 40 20.29 -3.49 14.77
C TYR A 40 19.50 -4.70 15.29
N HIS A 41 19.84 -5.18 16.48
CA HIS A 41 19.21 -6.35 17.08
C HIS A 41 17.90 -6.00 17.77
N THR A 42 16.90 -6.87 17.62
CA THR A 42 15.57 -6.71 18.20
C THR A 42 15.25 -7.90 19.11
N PRO A 43 14.45 -7.71 20.16
CA PRO A 43 14.00 -8.79 21.04
C PRO A 43 13.01 -9.71 20.31
N ALA A 44 12.90 -10.94 20.80
CA ALA A 44 11.99 -11.95 20.26
C ALA A 44 10.54 -11.71 20.73
N TYR A 45 9.86 -10.78 20.06
CA TYR A 45 8.42 -10.55 20.19
C TYR A 45 7.70 -10.82 18.89
N GLY A 46 6.50 -11.39 18.97
CA GLY A 46 5.57 -11.58 17.86
C GLY A 46 4.19 -11.02 18.19
N ILE A 47 3.30 -10.93 17.20
CA ILE A 47 1.90 -10.55 17.40
C ILE A 47 1.22 -11.61 18.29
N GLU A 48 0.62 -11.16 19.40
CA GLU A 48 -0.05 -12.02 20.39
C GLU A 48 -1.25 -12.76 19.77
N ASN A 49 -2.07 -12.04 19.01
CA ASN A 49 -3.27 -12.57 18.39
C ASN A 49 -3.49 -11.95 17.00
N LEU A 50 -3.33 -12.78 15.96
CA LEU A 50 -3.43 -12.35 14.56
C LEU A 50 -4.82 -11.83 14.19
N ASN A 51 -5.90 -12.40 14.75
CA ASN A 51 -7.27 -11.97 14.46
C ASN A 51 -7.56 -10.58 15.07
N VAL A 52 -7.11 -10.34 16.30
CA VAL A 52 -7.24 -9.02 16.94
C VAL A 52 -6.39 -7.99 16.20
N ALA A 53 -5.19 -8.37 15.76
CA ALA A 53 -4.33 -7.50 14.95
C ALA A 53 -4.98 -7.17 13.61
N LEU A 54 -5.55 -8.15 12.90
CA LEU A 54 -6.31 -7.94 11.67
C LEU A 54 -7.42 -6.91 11.85
N GLN A 55 -8.28 -7.08 12.85
CA GLN A 55 -9.36 -6.13 13.14
C GLN A 55 -8.82 -4.72 13.44
N GLY A 56 -7.72 -4.63 14.19
CA GLY A 56 -7.03 -3.37 14.46
C GLY A 56 -6.47 -2.71 13.20
N ILE A 57 -5.85 -3.49 12.31
CA ILE A 57 -5.30 -3.04 11.03
C ILE A 57 -6.41 -2.56 10.11
N GLU A 58 -7.49 -3.33 9.93
CA GLU A 58 -8.63 -2.94 9.10
C GLU A 58 -9.28 -1.65 9.59
N GLY A 59 -9.48 -1.55 10.91
CA GLY A 59 -10.00 -0.33 11.54
C GLY A 59 -9.10 0.87 11.29
N PHE A 60 -7.80 0.71 11.54
CA PHE A 60 -6.81 1.76 11.31
C PHE A 60 -6.76 2.20 9.85
N MET A 61 -6.72 1.27 8.90
CA MET A 61 -6.69 1.58 7.46
C MET A 61 -7.95 2.32 7.02
N ARG A 62 -9.13 1.87 7.47
CA ARG A 62 -10.41 2.53 7.17
C ARG A 62 -10.39 3.98 7.66
N ASP A 63 -10.03 4.18 8.92
CA ASP A 63 -10.11 5.48 9.60
C ASP A 63 -9.03 6.47 9.12
N ASN A 64 -7.97 5.98 8.46
CA ASN A 64 -6.87 6.82 7.96
C ASN A 64 -6.76 6.85 6.43
N SER A 65 -7.67 6.19 5.71
CA SER A 65 -7.59 6.04 4.24
C SER A 65 -7.42 7.37 3.49
N GLU A 66 -8.18 8.40 3.88
CA GLU A 66 -8.11 9.72 3.26
C GLU A 66 -6.77 10.40 3.54
N THR A 67 -6.28 10.32 4.77
CA THR A 67 -4.99 10.88 5.17
C THR A 67 -3.83 10.25 4.41
N TYR A 68 -3.87 8.93 4.16
CA TYR A 68 -2.87 8.26 3.30
C TYR A 68 -2.90 8.85 1.89
N VAL A 69 -4.08 8.97 1.28
CA VAL A 69 -4.22 9.52 -0.07
C VAL A 69 -3.70 10.96 -0.12
N GLU A 70 -4.08 11.82 0.82
CA GLU A 70 -3.63 13.21 0.84
C GLU A 70 -2.12 13.34 1.03
N ALA A 71 -1.54 12.55 1.93
CA ALA A 71 -0.10 12.57 2.21
C ALA A 71 0.74 12.24 0.97
N TYR A 72 0.40 11.16 0.28
CA TYR A 72 1.14 10.71 -0.91
C TYR A 72 0.89 11.57 -2.15
N LEU A 73 -0.26 12.26 -2.21
CA LEU A 73 -0.59 13.12 -3.35
C LEU A 73 -0.16 14.58 -3.16
N LYS A 74 0.48 14.92 -2.04
CA LYS A 74 0.96 16.27 -1.73
C LYS A 74 1.78 16.86 -2.88
N ASP A 75 2.74 16.08 -3.38
CA ASP A 75 3.68 16.49 -4.43
C ASP A 75 3.28 15.96 -5.82
N ALA A 76 2.11 15.33 -5.95
CA ALA A 76 1.62 14.82 -7.22
C ALA A 76 1.23 15.94 -8.20
N THR A 77 1.00 15.60 -9.46
CA THR A 77 0.49 16.58 -10.43
C THR A 77 -0.94 17.02 -10.08
N GLU A 78 -1.37 18.18 -10.61
CA GLU A 78 -2.73 18.66 -10.38
C GLU A 78 -3.80 17.68 -10.89
N ILE A 79 -3.55 17.05 -12.04
CA ILE A 79 -4.47 16.06 -12.61
C ILE A 79 -4.59 14.84 -11.70
N THR A 80 -3.48 14.30 -11.18
CA THR A 80 -3.49 13.17 -10.23
C THR A 80 -4.29 13.52 -8.98
N ARG A 81 -4.06 14.70 -8.38
CA ARG A 81 -4.80 15.16 -7.20
C ARG A 81 -6.30 15.28 -7.48
N LYS A 82 -6.67 15.88 -8.62
CA LYS A 82 -8.07 16.05 -9.01
C LYS A 82 -8.75 14.68 -9.22
N THR A 83 -8.11 13.76 -9.94
CA THR A 83 -8.66 12.42 -10.20
C THR A 83 -8.89 11.64 -8.91
N PHE A 84 -7.93 11.63 -7.98
CA PHE A 84 -8.11 10.96 -6.68
C PHE A 84 -9.18 11.62 -5.82
N ARG A 85 -9.29 12.95 -5.82
CA ARG A 85 -10.38 13.66 -5.12
C ARG A 85 -11.74 13.28 -5.71
N THR A 86 -11.86 13.24 -7.04
CA THR A 86 -13.08 12.81 -7.73
C THR A 86 -13.43 11.37 -7.37
N ALA A 87 -12.44 10.47 -7.32
CA ALA A 87 -12.62 9.09 -6.87
C ALA A 87 -13.12 9.03 -5.42
N GLN A 88 -12.52 9.79 -4.51
CA GLN A 88 -12.93 9.85 -3.10
C GLN A 88 -14.35 10.39 -2.92
N GLN A 89 -14.77 11.36 -3.72
CA GLN A 89 -16.13 11.93 -3.67
C GLN A 89 -17.20 10.93 -4.13
N ASN A 90 -16.85 9.99 -5.01
CA ASN A 90 -17.77 9.00 -5.58
C ASN A 90 -17.69 7.61 -4.91
N LYS A 91 -16.81 7.42 -3.91
CA LYS A 91 -16.66 6.16 -3.16
C LYS A 91 -17.79 5.91 -2.15
N VAL A 92 -18.48 6.96 -1.69
CA VAL A 92 -19.65 6.88 -0.79
C VAL A 92 -20.68 7.88 -1.30
N GLY A 93 -21.92 7.45 -1.53
CA GLY A 93 -23.02 8.28 -2.08
C GLY A 93 -23.49 9.45 -1.19
N VAL A 94 -22.59 10.07 -0.43
CA VAL A 94 -22.87 11.14 0.55
C VAL A 94 -22.94 12.52 -0.13
N ARG A 95 -22.46 12.66 -1.38
CA ARG A 95 -22.55 13.92 -2.14
C ARG A 95 -22.90 13.75 -3.63
N SER A 96 -22.60 12.61 -4.25
CA SER A 96 -22.95 12.30 -5.63
C SER A 96 -23.99 11.18 -5.70
N HIS A 97 -24.92 11.28 -6.65
CA HIS A 97 -26.01 10.30 -6.87
C HIS A 97 -25.52 8.93 -7.36
N ARG A 98 -24.20 8.68 -7.44
CA ARG A 98 -23.62 7.46 -8.00
C ARG A 98 -22.49 6.93 -7.10
N HIS A 99 -22.76 5.82 -6.42
CA HIS A 99 -21.74 5.02 -5.73
C HIS A 99 -20.96 4.23 -6.78
N LEU A 100 -19.63 4.35 -6.75
CA LEU A 100 -18.71 3.65 -7.66
C LEU A 100 -17.95 2.54 -6.90
N PRO A 101 -18.53 1.33 -6.78
CA PRO A 101 -17.97 0.26 -5.96
C PRO A 101 -16.59 -0.23 -6.43
N LEU A 102 -16.29 -0.19 -7.74
CA LEU A 102 -14.98 -0.58 -8.26
C LEU A 102 -13.90 0.41 -7.82
N VAL A 103 -14.22 1.71 -7.87
CA VAL A 103 -13.33 2.78 -7.42
C VAL A 103 -13.07 2.66 -5.92
N GLU A 104 -14.11 2.33 -5.13
CA GLU A 104 -13.96 2.09 -3.70
C GLU A 104 -12.97 0.94 -3.41
N GLU A 105 -13.10 -0.19 -4.12
CA GLU A 105 -12.16 -1.31 -3.93
C GLU A 105 -10.75 -0.96 -4.41
N ALA A 106 -10.60 -0.24 -5.52
CA ALA A 106 -9.30 0.23 -6.01
C ALA A 106 -8.61 1.17 -5.00
N LEU A 107 -9.35 2.10 -4.38
CA LEU A 107 -8.81 2.97 -3.33
C LEU A 107 -8.38 2.17 -2.09
N LYS A 108 -9.18 1.18 -1.66
CA LYS A 108 -8.82 0.33 -0.52
C LYS A 108 -7.58 -0.51 -0.80
N LEU A 109 -7.44 -1.05 -2.02
CA LEU A 109 -6.24 -1.75 -2.46
C LEU A 109 -5.03 -0.81 -2.42
N TRP A 110 -5.17 0.39 -3.00
CA TRP A 110 -4.12 1.39 -3.07
C TRP A 110 -3.62 1.78 -1.67
N VAL A 111 -4.53 2.04 -0.72
CA VAL A 111 -4.16 2.35 0.68
C VAL A 111 -3.46 1.16 1.34
N GLY A 112 -3.93 -0.07 1.10
CA GLY A 112 -3.31 -1.27 1.66
C GLY A 112 -1.89 -1.50 1.16
N CYS A 113 -1.59 -1.19 -0.10
CA CYS A 113 -0.22 -1.24 -0.61
C CYS A 113 0.69 -0.25 0.14
N ARG A 114 0.25 1.01 0.30
CA ARG A 114 1.04 2.02 1.04
C ARG A 114 1.24 1.64 2.51
N PHE A 115 0.26 0.98 3.11
CA PHE A 115 0.31 0.54 4.51
C PHE A 115 1.41 -0.48 4.80
N ILE A 116 1.90 -1.24 3.81
CA ILE A 116 3.00 -2.22 3.99
C ILE A 116 4.31 -1.81 3.29
N GLU A 117 4.36 -0.61 2.71
CA GLU A 117 5.60 -0.11 2.10
C GLU A 117 6.42 0.74 3.09
N GLU A 118 5.77 1.42 4.02
CA GLU A 118 6.46 2.26 5.00
C GLU A 118 6.87 1.48 6.26
N PRO A 119 8.10 1.65 6.77
CA PRO A 119 8.56 0.92 7.94
C PRO A 119 7.87 1.40 9.22
N TRP A 120 7.46 0.45 10.05
CA TRP A 120 6.85 0.73 11.35
C TRP A 120 7.88 1.10 12.41
N SER A 121 7.57 2.12 13.20
CA SER A 121 8.34 2.53 14.37
C SER A 121 7.48 2.52 15.64
N ILE A 122 8.07 2.13 16.76
CA ILE A 122 7.46 2.20 18.08
C ILE A 122 7.55 3.64 18.59
N ILE A 123 6.41 4.23 18.96
CA ILE A 123 6.31 5.62 19.44
C ILE A 123 5.57 5.76 20.78
N GLY A 124 5.19 4.65 21.41
CA GLY A 124 4.52 4.60 22.72
C GLY A 124 5.51 4.52 23.89
N SER A 125 4.99 4.44 25.11
CA SER A 125 5.81 4.23 26.32
C SER A 125 6.45 2.85 26.39
N GLU A 126 5.77 1.83 25.86
CA GLU A 126 6.29 0.47 25.71
C GLU A 126 7.24 0.40 24.51
N THR A 127 8.51 0.06 24.76
CA THR A 127 9.60 0.02 23.77
C THR A 127 10.15 -1.38 23.53
N LEU A 128 9.63 -2.40 24.21
CA LEU A 128 10.10 -3.79 24.18
C LEU A 128 11.56 -3.93 24.64
N ASP A 129 11.98 -3.15 25.64
CA ASP A 129 13.38 -3.11 26.10
C ASP A 129 14.38 -2.64 25.02
N GLN A 130 13.91 -1.99 23.95
CA GLN A 130 14.76 -1.47 22.88
C GLN A 130 15.12 0.01 23.11
N SER A 131 16.26 0.42 22.55
CA SER A 131 16.69 1.82 22.49
C SER A 131 17.14 2.17 21.07
N THR A 132 17.17 3.45 20.73
CA THR A 132 17.65 3.87 19.41
C THR A 132 19.13 3.55 19.23
N ASP A 133 19.56 3.42 17.97
CA ASP A 133 20.96 3.16 17.64
C ASP A 133 21.81 4.40 18.00
N PRO A 134 22.91 4.25 18.76
CA PRO A 134 23.74 5.39 19.13
C PRO A 134 24.46 6.01 17.92
N ASN A 135 24.59 5.30 16.80
CA ASN A 135 25.27 5.79 15.61
C ASN A 135 24.37 6.79 14.84
N PRO A 136 24.79 8.05 14.65
CA PRO A 136 24.00 9.05 13.91
C PRO A 136 23.74 8.70 12.44
N ALA A 137 24.55 7.82 11.84
CA ALA A 137 24.36 7.33 10.48
C ALA A 137 23.33 6.20 10.38
N SER A 138 22.90 5.62 11.51
CA SER A 138 21.93 4.54 11.53
C SER A 138 20.52 5.07 11.21
N PRO A 139 19.74 4.37 10.36
CA PRO A 139 18.32 4.72 10.15
C PRO A 139 17.48 4.59 11.42
N TYR A 140 17.99 3.90 12.44
CA TYR A 140 17.36 3.68 13.74
C TYR A 140 17.90 4.62 14.83
N HIS A 141 18.64 5.68 14.46
CA HIS A 141 19.16 6.65 15.41
C HIS A 141 18.05 7.48 16.09
N THR A 142 16.99 7.76 15.36
CA THR A 142 15.87 8.62 15.83
C THR A 142 14.57 7.85 16.03
N LYS A 143 14.56 6.54 15.78
CA LYS A 143 13.34 5.72 15.75
C LYS A 143 13.67 4.31 16.24
N ILE A 144 12.75 3.72 17.01
CA ILE A 144 12.83 2.32 17.43
C ILE A 144 12.01 1.50 16.45
N PRO A 145 12.60 0.57 15.68
CA PRO A 145 11.84 -0.30 14.79
C PRO A 145 11.04 -1.34 15.60
N ILE A 146 9.97 -1.85 15.00
CA ILE A 146 9.35 -3.09 15.49
C ILE A 146 10.26 -4.29 15.18
N PRO A 147 10.17 -5.42 15.89
CA PRO A 147 10.93 -6.62 15.53
C PRO A 147 10.61 -7.12 14.10
N PRO A 148 11.59 -7.63 13.32
CA PRO A 148 11.37 -8.06 11.94
C PRO A 148 10.26 -9.10 11.76
N ILE A 149 10.06 -9.98 12.74
CA ILE A 149 8.98 -10.96 12.69
C ILE A 149 7.60 -10.30 12.80
N VAL A 150 7.47 -9.22 13.58
CA VAL A 150 6.21 -8.47 13.72
C VAL A 150 5.91 -7.74 12.42
N ASP A 151 6.93 -7.13 11.81
CA ASP A 151 6.83 -6.49 10.50
C ASP A 151 6.34 -7.48 9.43
N LEU A 152 6.97 -8.67 9.37
CA LEU A 152 6.55 -9.76 8.50
C LEU A 152 5.12 -10.22 8.78
N GLN A 153 4.72 -10.33 10.05
CA GLN A 153 3.36 -10.75 10.41
C GLN A 153 2.32 -9.70 9.98
N ILE A 154 2.60 -8.40 10.12
CA ILE A 154 1.73 -7.32 9.61
C ILE A 154 1.59 -7.44 8.10
N ASP A 155 2.70 -7.59 7.38
CA ASP A 155 2.70 -7.75 5.92
C ASP A 155 1.86 -8.96 5.49
N LEU A 156 2.06 -10.11 6.13
CA LEU A 156 1.31 -11.32 5.81
C LEU A 156 -0.18 -11.18 6.07
N ILE A 157 -0.58 -10.52 7.17
CA ILE A 157 -1.99 -10.23 7.44
C ILE A 157 -2.57 -9.35 6.33
N VAL A 158 -1.91 -8.24 5.99
CA VAL A 158 -2.42 -7.29 4.99
C VAL A 158 -2.45 -7.93 3.60
N ILE A 159 -1.41 -8.65 3.20
CA ILE A 159 -1.34 -9.32 1.90
C ILE A 159 -2.46 -10.35 1.77
N ASN A 160 -2.56 -11.27 2.73
CA ASN A 160 -3.44 -12.43 2.59
C ASN A 160 -4.91 -12.08 2.86
N GLU A 161 -5.18 -11.26 3.89
CA GLU A 161 -6.55 -11.00 4.34
C GLU A 161 -7.16 -9.76 3.68
N ILE A 162 -6.34 -8.84 3.16
CA ILE A 162 -6.83 -7.55 2.63
C ILE A 162 -6.52 -7.42 1.13
N LEU A 163 -5.26 -7.51 0.72
CA LEU A 163 -4.86 -7.21 -0.66
C LEU A 163 -5.31 -8.28 -1.66
N GLN A 164 -5.05 -9.56 -1.38
CA GLN A 164 -5.41 -10.67 -2.29
C GLN A 164 -6.93 -10.76 -2.52
N PRO A 165 -7.80 -10.69 -1.49
CA PRO A 165 -9.25 -10.68 -1.69
C PRO A 165 -9.72 -9.47 -2.50
N LYS A 166 -9.16 -8.28 -2.24
CA LYS A 166 -9.49 -7.04 -2.98
C LYS A 166 -9.11 -7.12 -4.44
N LEU A 167 -7.91 -7.58 -4.74
CA LEU A 167 -7.45 -7.77 -6.11
C LEU A 167 -8.41 -8.70 -6.87
N LYS A 168 -8.77 -9.85 -6.28
CA LYS A 168 -9.74 -10.78 -6.88
C LYS A 168 -11.09 -10.12 -7.12
N ARG A 169 -11.58 -9.32 -6.17
CA ARG A 169 -12.86 -8.58 -6.31
C ARG A 169 -12.81 -7.56 -7.44
N ILE A 170 -11.75 -6.76 -7.50
CA ILE A 170 -11.51 -5.76 -8.57
C ILE A 170 -11.51 -6.43 -9.94
N LEU A 171 -10.76 -7.53 -10.10
CA LEU A 171 -10.69 -8.25 -11.37
C LEU A 171 -12.04 -8.80 -11.81
N ASN A 172 -12.82 -9.38 -10.88
CA ASN A 172 -14.16 -9.87 -11.17
C ASN A 172 -15.11 -8.74 -11.59
N MET A 173 -15.06 -7.59 -10.90
CA MET A 173 -15.90 -6.43 -11.22
C MET A 173 -15.52 -5.82 -12.56
N LEU A 174 -14.22 -5.66 -12.83
CA LEU A 174 -13.72 -5.19 -14.12
C LEU A 174 -14.15 -6.08 -15.26
N LYS A 175 -13.99 -7.40 -15.11
CA LYS A 175 -14.43 -8.37 -16.11
C LYS A 175 -15.92 -8.23 -16.40
N ALA A 176 -16.75 -8.19 -15.36
CA ALA A 176 -18.21 -8.05 -15.52
C ALA A 176 -18.60 -6.72 -16.19
N MET A 177 -17.92 -5.61 -15.87
CA MET A 177 -18.18 -4.31 -16.50
C MET A 177 -17.73 -4.25 -17.96
N LEU A 178 -16.62 -4.91 -18.31
CA LEU A 178 -16.10 -4.95 -19.68
C LEU A 178 -16.89 -5.91 -20.59
N GLU A 179 -17.42 -7.00 -20.02
CA GLU A 179 -18.26 -7.98 -20.74
C GLU A 179 -19.75 -7.59 -20.78
N SER A 180 -20.12 -6.43 -20.22
CA SER A 180 -21.51 -5.97 -20.23
C SER A 180 -21.97 -5.64 -21.66
N SER A 181 -23.27 -5.71 -21.90
CA SER A 181 -23.87 -5.33 -23.20
C SER A 181 -23.75 -3.83 -23.51
N ASP A 182 -23.42 -3.01 -22.51
CA ASP A 182 -23.19 -1.57 -22.62
C ASP A 182 -21.96 -1.17 -21.79
N PRO A 183 -20.74 -1.41 -22.33
CA PRO A 183 -19.50 -1.10 -21.64
C PRO A 183 -19.27 0.41 -21.48
N TRP A 184 -20.02 1.24 -22.20
CA TRP A 184 -19.94 2.69 -22.13
C TRP A 184 -20.60 3.22 -20.88
N ASN A 185 -21.69 2.63 -20.39
CA ASN A 185 -22.37 3.14 -19.20
C ASN A 185 -21.46 3.21 -17.95
N ASN A 186 -20.44 2.35 -17.86
CA ASN A 186 -19.49 2.30 -16.74
C ASN A 186 -18.11 2.87 -17.07
N TRP A 187 -17.94 3.55 -18.21
CA TRP A 187 -16.63 4.01 -18.70
C TRP A 187 -15.89 4.85 -17.65
N PHE A 188 -16.61 5.74 -16.96
CA PHE A 188 -16.04 6.67 -16.00
C PHE A 188 -15.51 5.96 -14.74
N GLU A 189 -16.26 4.97 -14.26
CA GLU A 189 -15.86 4.14 -13.13
C GLU A 189 -14.61 3.31 -13.44
N ILE A 190 -14.60 2.69 -14.62
CA ILE A 190 -13.46 1.91 -15.12
C ILE A 190 -12.24 2.81 -15.26
N TYR A 191 -12.39 4.00 -15.85
CA TYR A 191 -11.32 4.98 -16.01
C TYR A 191 -10.70 5.38 -14.67
N LEU A 192 -11.52 5.77 -13.68
CA LEU A 192 -11.03 6.16 -12.36
C LEU A 192 -10.30 5.01 -11.67
N ALA A 193 -10.85 3.79 -11.74
CA ALA A 193 -10.22 2.62 -11.18
C ALA A 193 -8.88 2.31 -11.84
N TYR A 194 -8.80 2.39 -13.18
CA TYR A 194 -7.56 2.18 -13.92
C TYR A 194 -6.50 3.21 -13.55
N PHE A 195 -6.89 4.48 -13.44
CA PHE A 195 -5.99 5.54 -13.03
C PHE A 195 -5.38 5.25 -11.64
N ILE A 196 -6.20 4.85 -10.67
CA ILE A 196 -5.74 4.49 -9.32
C ILE A 196 -4.81 3.27 -9.35
N LEU A 197 -5.16 2.23 -10.11
CA LEU A 197 -4.36 1.01 -10.22
C LEU A 197 -3.02 1.27 -10.91
N LEU A 198 -2.99 2.08 -11.97
CA LEU A 198 -1.76 2.47 -12.67
C LEU A 198 -0.87 3.34 -11.78
N HIS A 199 -1.46 4.26 -11.01
CA HIS A 199 -0.71 5.03 -10.02
C HIS A 199 -0.16 4.13 -8.90
N ASN A 200 -0.87 3.07 -8.52
CA ASN A 200 -0.33 2.08 -7.59
C ASN A 200 0.93 1.39 -8.14
N VAL A 201 0.92 1.03 -9.43
CA VAL A 201 2.07 0.44 -10.11
C VAL A 201 3.28 1.38 -10.07
N GLU A 202 3.07 2.66 -10.40
CA GLU A 202 4.11 3.68 -10.34
C GLU A 202 4.78 3.76 -8.96
N LEU A 203 3.96 3.84 -7.90
CA LEU A 203 4.47 3.96 -6.53
C LEU A 203 5.17 2.69 -6.04
N THR A 204 4.62 1.50 -6.33
CA THR A 204 5.27 0.24 -5.96
C THR A 204 6.62 0.06 -6.67
N MET A 205 6.74 0.50 -7.92
CA MET A 205 8.03 0.50 -8.62
C MET A 205 9.02 1.50 -8.02
N ALA A 206 8.56 2.69 -7.63
CA ALA A 206 9.39 3.68 -6.94
C ALA A 206 9.90 3.17 -5.59
N HIS A 207 9.03 2.50 -4.82
CA HIS A 207 9.36 1.86 -3.56
C HIS A 207 10.40 0.75 -3.74
N ASP A 208 10.25 -0.14 -4.73
CA ASP A 208 11.24 -1.19 -5.00
C ASP A 208 12.63 -0.61 -5.38
N ALA A 209 12.65 0.45 -6.17
CA ALA A 209 13.88 1.17 -6.52
C ALA A 209 14.53 1.84 -5.29
N TRP A 210 13.73 2.39 -4.38
CA TRP A 210 14.23 2.90 -3.09
C TRP A 210 14.79 1.77 -2.22
N PHE A 211 14.09 0.64 -2.13
CA PHE A 211 14.51 -0.52 -1.34
C PHE A 211 15.86 -1.08 -1.81
N VAL A 212 16.06 -1.16 -3.12
CA VAL A 212 17.35 -1.53 -3.74
C VAL A 212 18.48 -0.62 -3.26
N LYS A 213 18.27 0.70 -3.31
CA LYS A 213 19.28 1.68 -2.90
C LYS A 213 19.58 1.55 -1.41
N ARG A 214 18.54 1.44 -0.58
CA ARG A 214 18.65 1.29 0.88
C ARG A 214 19.45 0.05 1.28
N ASN A 215 19.25 -1.06 0.58
CA ASN A 215 19.90 -2.34 0.88
C ASN A 215 21.21 -2.56 0.09
N ASN A 216 21.72 -1.51 -0.59
CA ASN A 216 22.94 -1.56 -1.39
C ASN A 216 22.98 -2.73 -2.40
N LEU A 217 21.82 -3.03 -3.01
CA LEU A 217 21.71 -4.13 -3.97
C LEU A 217 22.28 -3.71 -5.33
N LYS A 218 23.15 -4.53 -5.91
CA LYS A 218 23.78 -4.29 -7.23
C LYS A 218 22.87 -4.61 -8.42
N ARG A 219 21.59 -4.26 -8.35
CA ARG A 219 20.57 -4.53 -9.36
C ARG A 219 19.55 -3.40 -9.37
N LYS A 220 18.85 -3.16 -10.49
CA LYS A 220 17.88 -2.05 -10.60
C LYS A 220 16.63 -2.25 -9.74
N TYR A 221 16.18 -3.48 -9.62
CA TYR A 221 14.96 -3.87 -8.88
C TYR A 221 15.26 -5.01 -7.91
N SER A 222 14.59 -5.02 -6.75
CA SER A 222 14.80 -6.04 -5.73
C SER A 222 14.17 -7.37 -6.15
N ASN A 223 13.04 -7.31 -6.86
CA ASN A 223 12.39 -8.47 -7.44
C ASN A 223 11.97 -8.18 -8.88
N LYS A 224 12.84 -8.52 -9.82
CA LYS A 224 12.58 -8.31 -11.25
C LYS A 224 11.32 -9.03 -11.74
N ASN A 225 11.09 -10.27 -11.32
CA ASN A 225 9.92 -11.04 -11.75
C ASN A 225 8.61 -10.37 -11.29
N LEU A 226 8.60 -9.82 -10.08
CA LEU A 226 7.46 -9.06 -9.57
C LEU A 226 7.23 -7.80 -10.42
N VAL A 227 8.29 -7.03 -10.70
CA VAL A 227 8.19 -5.82 -11.53
C VAL A 227 7.68 -6.14 -12.94
N ASP A 228 8.22 -7.19 -13.59
CA ASP A 228 7.79 -7.61 -14.92
C ASP A 228 6.31 -8.04 -14.92
N THR A 229 5.86 -8.74 -13.87
CA THR A 229 4.45 -9.14 -13.68
C THR A 229 3.54 -7.91 -13.53
N ILE A 230 3.96 -6.94 -12.71
CA ILE A 230 3.21 -5.70 -12.50
C ILE A 230 3.10 -4.91 -13.81
N MET A 231 4.18 -4.79 -14.57
CA MET A 231 4.21 -4.11 -15.87
C MET A 231 3.31 -4.79 -16.91
N GLY A 232 3.32 -6.12 -16.95
CA GLY A 232 2.42 -6.91 -17.79
C GLY A 232 0.95 -6.67 -17.43
N GLY A 233 0.63 -6.61 -16.13
CA GLY A 233 -0.71 -6.26 -15.65
C GLY A 233 -1.14 -4.85 -16.08
N ALA A 234 -0.29 -3.84 -15.89
CA ALA A 234 -0.56 -2.47 -16.33
C ALA A 234 -0.82 -2.37 -17.84
N THR A 235 0.00 -3.05 -18.65
CA THR A 235 -0.16 -3.12 -20.10
C THR A 235 -1.48 -3.78 -20.50
N THR A 236 -1.87 -4.83 -19.79
CA THR A 236 -3.14 -5.53 -20.00
C THR A 236 -4.33 -4.62 -19.70
N LEU A 237 -4.31 -3.89 -18.58
CA LEU A 237 -5.34 -2.91 -18.24
C LEU A 237 -5.49 -1.86 -19.34
N LEU A 238 -4.39 -1.24 -19.77
CA LEU A 238 -4.42 -0.25 -20.85
C LEU A 238 -4.96 -0.83 -22.16
N THR A 239 -4.56 -2.05 -22.52
CA THR A 239 -5.05 -2.73 -23.73
C THR A 239 -6.56 -2.96 -23.66
N CYS A 240 -7.07 -3.42 -22.51
CA CYS A 240 -8.51 -3.60 -22.30
C CYS A 240 -9.27 -2.28 -22.42
N PHE A 241 -8.76 -1.18 -21.85
CA PHE A 241 -9.38 0.15 -21.98
C PHE A 241 -9.44 0.61 -23.43
N HIS A 242 -8.33 0.47 -24.16
CA HIS A 242 -8.26 0.87 -25.57
C HIS A 242 -9.25 0.07 -26.44
N TYR A 243 -9.36 -1.23 -26.19
CA TYR A 243 -10.27 -2.10 -26.93
C TYR A 243 -11.74 -1.81 -26.62
N ALA A 244 -12.10 -1.71 -25.34
CA ALA A 244 -13.50 -1.53 -24.92
C ALA A 244 -14.04 -0.12 -25.18
N HIS A 245 -13.20 0.92 -25.05
CA HIS A 245 -13.63 2.32 -25.09
C HIS A 245 -13.02 3.12 -26.24
N GLN A 246 -12.39 2.47 -27.23
CA GLN A 246 -11.73 3.13 -28.37
C GLN A 246 -10.68 4.19 -27.96
N GLY A 247 -10.17 4.13 -26.73
CA GLY A 247 -9.15 5.02 -26.17
C GLY A 247 -9.60 6.46 -25.92
N TYR A 248 -9.97 7.21 -26.96
CA TYR A 248 -10.27 8.65 -26.91
C TYR A 248 -11.77 8.98 -26.88
N ALA A 249 -12.62 8.06 -27.32
CA ALA A 249 -14.05 8.31 -27.50
C ALA A 249 -14.75 8.86 -26.23
N PRO A 250 -14.48 8.36 -25.01
CA PRO A 250 -15.10 8.90 -23.79
C PRO A 250 -14.73 10.35 -23.50
N PHE A 251 -13.56 10.80 -23.96
CA PHE A 251 -13.09 12.18 -23.76
C PHE A 251 -13.52 13.12 -24.90
N SER A 252 -14.16 12.58 -25.93
CA SER A 252 -14.63 13.34 -27.11
C SER A 252 -16.12 13.64 -27.10
N GLN A 253 -16.88 13.07 -26.17
CA GLN A 253 -18.33 13.25 -26.03
C GLN A 253 -18.71 13.54 -24.57
N PRO A 254 -18.63 14.82 -24.13
CA PRO A 254 -18.93 15.22 -22.75
C PRO A 254 -20.38 14.93 -22.32
N GLU A 255 -21.28 14.70 -23.28
CA GLU A 255 -22.71 14.44 -23.04
C GLU A 255 -22.98 13.05 -22.42
N LEU A 256 -22.00 12.13 -22.46
CA LEU A 256 -22.07 10.81 -21.80
C LEU A 256 -21.79 10.87 -20.29
N GLU A 257 -21.59 12.06 -19.73
CA GLU A 257 -21.34 12.30 -18.30
C GLU A 257 -22.63 12.53 -17.47
N ALA A 258 -23.81 12.59 -18.11
CA ALA A 258 -25.11 12.89 -17.47
C ALA A 258 -25.84 11.66 -16.92
#